data_AF-A0A7J7QJN8-F1
#
_entry.id   AF-A0A7J7QJN8-F1
#
_cell.length_a   1.000
_cell.length_b   1.000
_cell.length_c   1.000
_cell.angle_alpha   90.00
_cell.angle_beta   90.00
_cell.angle_gamma   90.00
#
_symmetry.space_group_name_H-M   'P 1'
#
loop_
_entity.id
_entity.type
_entity.pdbx_description
1 polymer ?
#
loop_
_entity_poly.entity_id
_entity_poly.type
_entity_poly.pdbx_seq_one_letter_code
_entity_poly.pdbx_strand_id
1 'polypeptide(L)'
;MSMAGTATMLMLEPEAGYAAEVVMFGGYTRGRPQCECDVPSNAFAHRIRLDKKTVDDNRLAWQREAMPYGRNMNDCVLLPNGQIIIVNGARTGVISNARNPAHDAWLYDPKAPAGQRFRTLAATNINRYYHSTALLLPDASILVMGSEYGTCTASCARPTPWRFQHQAERFLPPYFFGTSRPSISSTSASVLRYHETLNITFSGSADGAVLMTPAAVTHQNNMNQRAVKLVVTSNADGVVRVSMPPNQYIAPPGWHMLFLMNGDVPCLQASWLRLRL
;
A
#
# COMPACT_ATOMS: atom_id res chain seq x y z
N MET A 1 16.60 11.59 -9.51
CA MET A 1 15.22 11.28 -9.10
C MET A 1 15.08 11.76 -7.66
N SER A 2 14.23 12.76 -7.38
CA SER A 2 14.11 13.31 -6.02
C SER A 2 13.07 12.52 -5.22
N MET A 3 13.39 12.27 -3.94
CA MET A 3 12.72 11.35 -3.00
C MET A 3 11.37 11.88 -2.47
N ALA A 4 10.35 11.91 -3.31
CA ALA A 4 8.97 12.17 -2.85
C ALA A 4 7.89 11.50 -3.71
N GLY A 5 8.26 10.50 -4.52
CA GLY A 5 7.29 9.50 -4.97
C GLY A 5 7.17 8.42 -3.90
N THR A 6 6.17 7.56 -4.04
CA THR A 6 6.03 6.37 -3.19
C THR A 6 6.08 5.11 -4.03
N ALA A 7 6.46 4.00 -3.44
CA ALA A 7 6.58 2.73 -4.12
C ALA A 7 6.06 1.59 -3.26
N THR A 8 5.59 0.54 -3.91
CA THR A 8 5.25 -0.71 -3.26
C THR A 8 5.55 -1.90 -4.16
N MET A 9 5.84 -3.03 -3.53
CA MET A 9 5.85 -4.32 -4.20
C MET A 9 4.41 -4.78 -4.35
N LEU A 10 4.02 -5.23 -5.54
CA LEU A 10 2.72 -5.86 -5.76
C LEU A 10 2.64 -7.18 -4.99
N MET A 11 1.42 -7.66 -4.77
CA MET A 11 1.19 -8.90 -4.05
C MET A 11 1.99 -10.06 -4.67
N LEU A 12 2.70 -10.80 -3.83
CA LEU A 12 3.41 -12.00 -4.23
C LEU A 12 2.40 -13.17 -4.27
N GLU A 13 2.18 -13.71 -5.47
CA GLU A 13 1.17 -14.73 -5.74
C GLU A 13 1.81 -16.10 -6.06
N PRO A 14 1.34 -17.21 -5.47
CA PRO A 14 1.84 -18.56 -5.76
C PRO A 14 1.76 -18.91 -7.26
N GLU A 15 0.70 -18.47 -7.94
CA GLU A 15 0.45 -18.75 -9.36
C GLU A 15 1.49 -18.09 -10.27
N ALA A 16 2.11 -17.01 -9.80
CA ALA A 16 3.21 -16.32 -10.47
C ALA A 16 4.60 -16.77 -9.95
N GLY A 17 4.67 -17.84 -9.15
CA GLY A 17 5.90 -18.28 -8.49
C GLY A 17 6.47 -17.23 -7.53
N TYR A 18 5.60 -16.40 -6.94
CA TYR A 18 5.98 -15.27 -6.09
C TYR A 18 6.95 -14.29 -6.76
N ALA A 19 6.83 -14.09 -8.07
CA ALA A 19 7.59 -13.09 -8.82
C ALA A 19 7.35 -11.69 -8.24
N ALA A 20 8.44 -10.96 -7.95
CA ALA A 20 8.35 -9.59 -7.49
C ALA A 20 8.05 -8.64 -8.66
N GLU A 21 7.11 -7.74 -8.44
CA GLU A 21 6.86 -6.58 -9.30
C GLU A 21 6.72 -5.35 -8.42
N VAL A 22 7.34 -4.24 -8.83
CA VAL A 22 7.33 -2.98 -8.07
C VAL A 22 6.64 -1.92 -8.89
N VAL A 23 5.77 -1.15 -8.24
CA VAL A 23 5.14 0.04 -8.81
C VAL A 23 5.56 1.28 -8.03
N MET A 24 5.82 2.37 -8.74
CA MET A 24 6.20 3.67 -8.21
C MET A 24 5.21 4.71 -8.69
N PHE A 25 4.74 5.59 -7.81
CA PHE A 25 3.73 6.60 -8.10
C PHE A 25 4.28 8.00 -7.88
N GLY A 26 4.27 8.81 -8.94
CA GLY A 26 4.47 10.24 -8.83
C GLY A 26 5.88 10.67 -8.43
N GLY A 27 5.95 11.65 -7.55
CA GLY A 27 7.19 12.35 -7.17
C GLY A 27 7.40 13.65 -7.96
N TYR A 28 8.61 14.21 -7.92
CA TYR A 28 8.94 15.42 -8.65
C TYR A 28 10.42 15.43 -9.06
N THR A 29 10.76 16.26 -10.03
CA THR A 29 12.15 16.55 -10.39
C THR A 29 12.55 17.85 -9.72
N ARG A 30 13.54 17.78 -8.82
CA ARG A 30 14.05 18.95 -8.12
C ARG A 30 14.92 19.80 -9.05
N GLY A 31 14.63 21.09 -9.16
CA GLY A 31 15.56 22.08 -9.70
C GLY A 31 16.42 22.70 -8.58
N ARG A 32 17.46 23.44 -8.96
CA ARG A 32 18.47 24.00 -8.04
C ARG A 32 18.23 25.44 -7.51
N PRO A 33 17.00 25.97 -7.31
CA PRO A 33 16.78 27.13 -6.45
C PRO A 33 16.26 26.76 -5.04
N GLN A 34 16.40 27.73 -4.13
CA GLN A 34 15.88 27.69 -2.78
C GLN A 34 14.43 28.22 -2.82
N CYS A 35 13.46 27.37 -2.52
CA CYS A 35 12.00 27.59 -2.61
C CYS A 35 11.35 27.35 -3.98
N GLU A 36 11.08 26.07 -4.27
CA GLU A 36 10.39 25.59 -5.46
C GLU A 36 8.90 25.36 -5.19
N CYS A 37 8.05 26.28 -5.64
CA CYS A 37 6.64 26.31 -5.24
C CYS A 37 5.67 25.99 -6.40
N ASP A 38 6.15 26.12 -7.64
CA ASP A 38 5.42 25.78 -8.88
C ASP A 38 5.99 24.57 -9.61
N VAL A 39 6.93 23.83 -8.99
CA VAL A 39 7.47 22.62 -9.62
C VAL A 39 6.34 21.63 -9.85
N PRO A 40 6.08 21.21 -11.11
CA PRO A 40 5.01 20.29 -11.39
C PRO A 40 5.36 18.90 -10.82
N SER A 41 4.39 18.28 -10.18
CA SER A 41 4.50 16.88 -9.78
C SER A 41 4.46 15.95 -11.00
N ASN A 42 5.17 14.84 -10.92
CA ASN A 42 5.15 13.77 -11.90
C ASN A 42 3.76 13.13 -11.97
N ALA A 43 3.20 13.04 -13.18
CA ALA A 43 1.88 12.48 -13.47
C ALA A 43 1.93 11.03 -13.95
N PHE A 44 3.05 10.33 -13.75
CA PHE A 44 3.23 8.96 -14.19
C PHE A 44 3.47 8.00 -13.02
N ALA A 45 2.97 6.79 -13.21
CA ALA A 45 3.39 5.61 -12.45
C ALA A 45 4.34 4.77 -13.32
N HIS A 46 5.30 4.12 -12.66
CA HIS A 46 6.26 3.23 -13.30
C HIS A 46 6.20 1.86 -12.67
N ARG A 47 6.15 0.81 -13.48
CA ARG A 47 6.18 -0.58 -13.03
C ARG A 47 7.41 -1.29 -13.57
N ILE A 48 7.98 -2.16 -12.76
CA ILE A 48 9.08 -3.03 -13.15
C ILE A 48 8.88 -4.42 -12.54
N ARG A 49 8.96 -5.44 -13.37
CA ARG A 49 8.97 -6.84 -12.96
C ARG A 49 10.41 -7.29 -12.72
N LEU A 50 10.64 -7.97 -11.60
CA LEU A 50 11.94 -8.37 -11.08
C LEU A 50 12.00 -9.88 -10.82
N ASP A 51 11.45 -10.69 -11.72
CA ASP A 51 11.62 -12.14 -11.61
C ASP A 51 13.00 -12.60 -12.08
N LYS A 52 13.39 -13.81 -11.67
CA LYS A 52 14.71 -14.40 -11.96
C LYS A 52 15.05 -14.33 -13.45
N LYS A 53 14.10 -14.67 -14.32
CA LYS A 53 14.30 -14.65 -15.77
C LYS A 53 14.59 -13.23 -16.27
N THR A 54 13.81 -12.24 -15.83
CA THR A 54 13.96 -10.84 -16.26
C THR A 54 15.31 -10.28 -15.84
N VAL A 55 15.78 -10.64 -14.63
CA VAL A 55 17.07 -10.22 -14.09
C VAL A 55 18.23 -10.94 -14.80
N ASP A 56 18.17 -12.26 -14.93
CA ASP A 56 19.23 -13.07 -15.55
C ASP A 56 19.42 -12.71 -17.05
N ASP A 57 18.32 -12.45 -17.77
CA ASP A 57 18.36 -12.06 -19.19
C ASP A 57 18.72 -10.57 -19.38
N ASN A 58 18.84 -9.78 -18.31
CA ASN A 58 18.99 -8.33 -18.33
C ASN A 58 17.92 -7.61 -19.19
N ARG A 59 16.67 -8.08 -19.12
CA ARG A 59 15.53 -7.58 -19.92
C ARG A 59 14.50 -6.86 -19.06
N LEU A 60 14.94 -5.88 -18.27
CA LEU A 60 14.06 -5.11 -17.39
C LEU A 60 12.94 -4.41 -18.18
N ALA A 61 11.73 -4.95 -18.09
CA ALA A 61 10.56 -4.45 -18.82
C ALA A 61 9.86 -3.35 -18.01
N TRP A 62 10.35 -2.11 -18.15
CA TRP A 62 9.69 -0.95 -17.58
C TRP A 62 8.37 -0.65 -18.28
N GLN A 63 7.31 -0.47 -17.51
CA GLN A 63 6.04 0.06 -17.99
C GLN A 63 5.79 1.44 -17.38
N ARG A 64 5.20 2.33 -18.16
CA ARG A 64 4.80 3.67 -17.73
C ARG A 64 3.31 3.84 -17.95
N GLU A 65 2.63 4.37 -16.94
CA GLU A 65 1.18 4.60 -16.97
C GLU A 65 0.87 6.03 -16.52
N ALA A 66 -0.15 6.65 -17.11
CA ALA A 66 -0.64 7.94 -16.65
C ALA A 66 -1.42 7.78 -15.34
N MET A 67 -1.14 8.65 -14.38
CA MET A 67 -1.98 8.88 -13.19
C MET A 67 -3.06 9.92 -13.52
N PRO A 68 -4.12 10.07 -12.71
CA PRO A 68 -5.16 11.07 -12.95
C PRO A 68 -4.62 12.51 -13.04
N TYR A 69 -3.58 12.83 -12.26
CA TYR A 69 -2.81 14.08 -12.37
C TYR A 69 -1.43 13.93 -11.72
N GLY A 70 -0.57 14.95 -11.84
CA GLY A 70 0.73 15.01 -11.18
C GLY A 70 0.63 15.02 -9.66
N ARG A 71 1.28 14.08 -8.97
CA ARG A 71 1.23 13.99 -7.49
C ARG A 71 2.60 13.69 -6.89
N ASN A 72 2.96 14.41 -5.84
CA ASN A 72 4.17 14.16 -5.05
C ASN A 72 3.86 14.15 -3.55
N MET A 73 4.76 13.59 -2.75
CA MET A 73 4.59 13.34 -1.31
C MET A 73 3.32 12.55 -0.97
N ASN A 74 2.82 11.77 -1.93
CA ASN A 74 1.74 10.83 -1.71
C ASN A 74 2.26 9.57 -1.01
N ASP A 75 1.41 8.96 -0.19
CA ASP A 75 1.65 7.64 0.38
C ASP A 75 0.88 6.59 -0.43
N CYS A 76 1.41 5.37 -0.54
CA CYS A 76 0.68 4.23 -1.09
C CYS A 76 0.59 3.09 -0.07
N VAL A 77 -0.61 2.52 0.06
CA VAL A 77 -0.91 1.46 1.02
C VAL A 77 -1.42 0.25 0.24
N LEU A 78 -0.65 -0.84 0.29
CA LEU A 78 -1.04 -2.13 -0.27
C LEU A 78 -2.14 -2.78 0.59
N LEU A 79 -3.23 -3.20 -0.04
CA LEU A 79 -4.38 -3.82 0.63
C LEU A 79 -4.30 -5.35 0.60
N PRO A 80 -5.03 -6.05 1.49
CA PRO A 80 -5.07 -7.52 1.48
C PRO A 80 -5.60 -8.15 0.19
N ASN A 81 -6.36 -7.42 -0.62
CA ASN A 81 -6.84 -7.89 -1.94
C ASN A 81 -5.87 -7.59 -3.10
N GLY A 82 -4.71 -6.98 -2.80
CA GLY A 82 -3.68 -6.65 -3.80
C GLY A 82 -3.89 -5.33 -4.53
N GLN A 83 -5.02 -4.65 -4.30
CA GLN A 83 -5.20 -3.26 -4.74
C GLN A 83 -4.38 -2.31 -3.86
N ILE A 84 -4.18 -1.09 -4.33
CA ILE A 84 -3.36 -0.08 -3.66
C ILE A 84 -4.18 1.19 -3.48
N ILE A 85 -4.20 1.74 -2.27
CA ILE A 85 -4.75 3.08 -2.03
C ILE A 85 -3.63 4.11 -2.06
N ILE A 86 -3.83 5.20 -2.81
CA ILE A 86 -2.92 6.33 -2.89
C ILE A 86 -3.61 7.55 -2.29
N VAL A 87 -2.98 8.15 -1.29
CA VAL A 87 -3.49 9.31 -0.53
C VAL A 87 -2.38 10.34 -0.33
N ASN A 88 -2.74 11.48 0.26
CA ASN A 88 -1.81 12.56 0.61
C ASN A 88 -1.15 13.22 -0.61
N GLY A 89 -0.32 14.22 -0.36
CA GLY A 89 0.52 14.84 -1.36
C GLY A 89 -0.02 16.12 -1.98
N ALA A 90 0.74 16.60 -2.97
CA ALA A 90 0.55 17.88 -3.64
C ALA A 90 0.67 17.75 -5.15
N ARG A 91 -0.02 18.66 -5.86
CA ARG A 91 0.04 18.74 -7.33
C ARG A 91 1.22 19.56 -7.85
N THR A 92 1.75 20.44 -7.00
CA THR A 92 2.86 21.35 -7.34
C THR A 92 3.73 21.64 -6.13
N GLY A 93 4.94 22.14 -6.34
CA GLY A 93 5.87 22.51 -5.27
C GLY A 93 6.49 21.29 -4.59
N VAL A 94 7.41 21.53 -3.65
CA VAL A 94 8.24 20.47 -3.07
C VAL A 94 8.32 20.56 -1.55
N ILE A 95 8.21 19.44 -0.85
CA ILE A 95 8.42 19.36 0.61
C ILE A 95 7.56 20.43 1.33
N SER A 96 8.20 21.28 2.11
CA SER A 96 7.69 22.46 2.81
C SER A 96 6.98 23.48 1.90
N ASN A 97 7.32 23.51 0.61
CA ASN A 97 6.84 24.47 -0.37
C ASN A 97 5.72 23.92 -1.26
N ALA A 98 5.19 22.75 -0.89
CA ALA A 98 4.08 22.10 -1.59
C ALA A 98 2.89 23.03 -1.76
N ARG A 99 2.26 23.00 -2.93
CA ARG A 99 1.04 23.74 -3.30
C ARG A 99 0.01 22.84 -3.95
N ASN A 100 -1.25 23.30 -3.93
CA ASN A 100 -2.37 22.59 -4.53
C ASN A 100 -2.53 21.18 -3.91
N PRO A 101 -3.12 21.09 -2.70
CA PRO A 101 -3.25 19.82 -2.00
C PRO A 101 -4.04 18.82 -2.84
N ALA A 102 -3.59 17.57 -2.78
CA ALA A 102 -4.29 16.47 -3.40
C ALA A 102 -5.20 15.82 -2.35
N HIS A 103 -6.46 16.26 -2.31
CA HIS A 103 -7.48 15.77 -1.37
C HIS A 103 -8.04 14.40 -1.76
N ASP A 104 -8.04 14.14 -3.06
CA ASP A 104 -8.10 12.87 -3.76
C ASP A 104 -7.65 11.56 -3.10
N ALA A 105 -8.48 10.60 -2.72
CA ALA A 105 -7.97 9.22 -2.64
C ALA A 105 -8.06 8.55 -4.02
N TRP A 106 -7.06 7.74 -4.39
CA TRP A 106 -7.12 6.90 -5.59
C TRP A 106 -7.03 5.43 -5.22
N LEU A 107 -7.84 4.59 -5.87
CA LEU A 107 -7.62 3.17 -5.95
C LEU A 107 -6.78 2.87 -7.20
N TYR A 108 -5.72 2.10 -7.03
CA TYR A 108 -4.95 1.51 -8.10
C TYR A 108 -5.14 -0.02 -8.08
N ASP A 109 -5.70 -0.56 -9.16
CA ASP A 109 -5.85 -1.99 -9.36
C ASP A 109 -4.79 -2.51 -10.34
N PRO A 110 -3.77 -3.25 -9.88
CA PRO A 110 -2.71 -3.74 -10.74
C PRO A 110 -3.16 -4.78 -11.77
N LYS A 111 -4.32 -5.44 -11.55
CA LYS A 111 -4.88 -6.50 -12.41
C LYS A 111 -5.82 -5.94 -13.47
N ALA A 112 -6.34 -4.74 -13.29
CA ALA A 112 -7.16 -4.08 -14.31
C ALA A 112 -6.36 -3.81 -15.60
N PRO A 113 -7.04 -3.70 -16.77
CA PRO A 113 -6.39 -3.35 -18.04
C PRO A 113 -5.62 -2.03 -17.95
N ALA A 114 -4.52 -1.92 -18.69
CA ALA A 114 -3.75 -0.69 -18.79
C ALA A 114 -4.66 0.48 -19.20
N GLY A 115 -4.52 1.63 -18.52
CA GLY A 115 -5.40 2.80 -18.70
C GLY A 115 -6.70 2.77 -17.89
N GLN A 116 -7.06 1.64 -17.26
CA GLN A 116 -8.25 1.50 -16.39
C GLN A 116 -7.89 1.17 -14.94
N ARG A 117 -6.60 1.25 -14.59
CA ARG A 117 -6.10 0.87 -13.26
C ARG A 117 -6.39 1.88 -12.16
N PHE A 118 -6.65 3.14 -12.50
CA PHE A 118 -6.93 4.19 -11.53
C PHE A 118 -8.42 4.48 -11.41
N ARG A 119 -8.90 4.61 -10.17
CA ARG A 119 -10.24 5.12 -9.86
C ARG A 119 -10.18 6.14 -8.74
N THR A 120 -10.77 7.30 -8.95
CA THR A 120 -10.91 8.33 -7.91
C THR A 120 -11.94 7.91 -6.86
N LEU A 121 -11.62 8.11 -5.59
CA LEU A 121 -12.44 7.81 -4.42
C LEU A 121 -12.80 9.11 -3.67
N ALA A 122 -13.27 8.98 -2.42
CA ALA A 122 -13.61 10.10 -1.56
C ALA A 122 -12.39 11.03 -1.31
N ALA A 123 -12.67 12.30 -1.06
CA ALA A 123 -11.68 13.32 -0.77
C ALA A 123 -11.68 13.71 0.71
N THR A 124 -10.51 13.99 1.28
CA THR A 124 -10.37 14.59 2.63
C THR A 124 -10.44 16.12 2.55
N ASN A 125 -10.80 16.80 3.64
CA ASN A 125 -10.65 18.25 3.78
C ASN A 125 -9.34 18.65 4.47
N ILE A 126 -8.49 17.67 4.82
CA ILE A 126 -7.22 17.89 5.49
C ILE A 126 -6.09 17.89 4.48
N ASN A 127 -5.25 18.92 4.55
CA ASN A 127 -4.01 18.95 3.78
C ASN A 127 -2.97 18.01 4.38
N ARG A 128 -2.49 17.07 3.57
CA ARG A 128 -1.46 16.10 3.92
C ARG A 128 -0.29 16.26 2.96
N TYR A 129 0.79 16.90 3.39
CA TYR A 129 1.97 17.16 2.58
C TYR A 129 3.17 16.34 3.07
N TYR A 130 4.38 16.89 3.00
CA TYR A 130 5.57 16.30 3.59
C TYR A 130 5.35 15.91 5.06
N HIS A 131 6.00 14.85 5.53
CA HIS A 131 5.76 14.22 6.83
C HIS A 131 4.30 13.75 7.11
N SER A 132 3.45 13.63 6.09
CA SER A 132 2.30 12.74 6.19
C SER A 132 2.73 11.28 6.17
N THR A 133 1.84 10.41 6.64
CA THR A 133 1.99 8.96 6.54
C THR A 133 0.63 8.29 6.40
N ALA A 134 0.61 7.11 5.77
CA ALA A 134 -0.56 6.24 5.72
C ALA A 134 -0.15 4.78 5.89
N LEU A 135 -0.94 4.00 6.65
CA LEU A 135 -0.66 2.58 6.89
C LEU A 135 -1.92 1.73 7.08
N LEU A 136 -1.84 0.46 6.70
CA LEU A 136 -2.90 -0.53 6.87
C LEU A 136 -3.05 -0.95 8.34
N LEU A 137 -4.29 -0.97 8.83
CA LEU A 137 -4.65 -1.44 10.17
C LEU A 137 -5.11 -2.91 10.16
N PRO A 138 -5.07 -3.61 11.32
CA PRO A 138 -5.54 -4.99 11.43
C PRO A 138 -7.01 -5.23 11.05
N ASP A 139 -7.85 -4.20 11.11
CA ASP A 139 -9.25 -4.27 10.67
C ASP A 139 -9.42 -4.01 9.17
N ALA A 140 -8.32 -4.01 8.41
CA ALA A 140 -8.20 -3.67 7.00
C ALA A 140 -8.51 -2.20 6.62
N SER A 141 -8.73 -1.29 7.57
CA SER A 141 -8.82 0.15 7.27
C SER A 141 -7.43 0.78 7.13
N ILE A 142 -7.37 2.05 6.72
CA ILE A 142 -6.12 2.79 6.59
C ILE A 142 -6.10 3.94 7.60
N LEU A 143 -5.05 4.04 8.38
CA LEU A 143 -4.78 5.19 9.22
C LEU A 143 -3.96 6.20 8.43
N VAL A 144 -4.46 7.43 8.33
CA VAL A 144 -3.80 8.57 7.66
C VAL A 144 -3.52 9.64 8.71
N MET A 145 -2.27 10.09 8.81
CA MET A 145 -1.88 11.07 9.84
C MET A 145 -0.70 11.93 9.42
N GLY A 146 -0.37 12.92 10.25
CA GLY A 146 0.77 13.80 10.05
C GLY A 146 0.57 14.81 8.92
N SER A 147 1.48 15.77 8.90
CA SER A 147 1.82 16.71 7.82
C SER A 147 2.68 17.77 8.49
N GLU A 148 3.79 18.13 7.87
CA GLU A 148 4.68 19.20 8.33
C GLU A 148 4.44 20.51 7.56
N TYR A 149 4.85 21.60 8.22
CA TYR A 149 4.95 22.97 7.78
C TYR A 149 6.21 23.30 6.95
N GLY A 150 6.11 24.32 6.10
CA GLY A 150 7.28 24.87 5.41
C GLY A 150 7.67 26.28 5.80
N THR A 151 8.96 26.51 6.02
CA THR A 151 9.53 27.77 6.52
C THR A 151 9.69 28.88 5.46
N CYS A 152 9.43 28.63 4.17
CA CYS A 152 9.66 29.64 3.13
C CYS A 152 8.47 30.59 2.98
N THR A 153 8.49 31.69 3.73
CA THR A 153 7.38 32.65 3.79
C THR A 153 7.51 33.81 2.80
N ALA A 154 8.73 34.17 2.35
CA ALA A 154 8.94 35.36 1.53
C ALA A 154 8.67 35.16 0.02
N SER A 155 9.11 34.04 -0.57
CA SER A 155 8.99 33.80 -2.02
C SER A 155 7.73 33.02 -2.41
N CYS A 156 7.08 32.38 -1.44
CA CYS A 156 5.96 31.46 -1.66
C CYS A 156 4.81 31.69 -0.69
N ALA A 157 4.59 32.96 -0.32
CA ALA A 157 3.57 33.37 0.62
C ALA A 157 2.20 32.75 0.28
N ARG A 158 1.60 32.10 1.28
CA ARG A 158 0.26 31.51 1.20
C ARG A 158 -0.70 32.36 2.03
N PRO A 159 -1.91 32.66 1.53
CA PRO A 159 -2.84 33.57 2.22
C PRO A 159 -3.50 32.98 3.47
N THR A 160 -3.38 31.67 3.74
CA THR A 160 -4.00 31.01 4.89
C THR A 160 -2.98 30.64 5.97
N PRO A 161 -3.27 30.84 7.28
CA PRO A 161 -2.38 30.42 8.36
C PRO A 161 -2.37 28.88 8.46
N TRP A 162 -1.27 28.25 8.05
CA TRP A 162 -1.08 26.80 8.08
C TRP A 162 -0.52 26.34 9.42
N ARG A 163 -1.10 25.27 9.99
CA ARG A 163 -0.71 24.64 11.27
C ARG A 163 -0.21 23.21 11.02
N PHE A 164 0.67 22.70 11.88
CA PHE A 164 0.96 21.27 11.93
C PHE A 164 -0.34 20.48 12.03
N GLN A 165 -0.43 19.37 11.28
CA GLN A 165 -1.63 18.56 11.31
C GLN A 165 -1.50 17.44 12.34
N HIS A 166 -2.17 17.63 13.48
CA HIS A 166 -2.22 16.67 14.58
C HIS A 166 -3.41 15.71 14.50
N GLN A 167 -4.34 15.95 13.56
CA GLN A 167 -5.48 15.06 13.33
C GLN A 167 -5.03 13.79 12.60
N ALA A 168 -5.65 12.67 12.97
CA ALA A 168 -5.60 11.43 12.23
C ALA A 168 -6.98 11.13 11.62
N GLU A 169 -6.99 10.51 10.45
CA GLU A 169 -8.19 10.07 9.76
C GLU A 169 -8.12 8.55 9.56
N ARG A 170 -9.27 7.90 9.65
CA ARG A 170 -9.41 6.49 9.27
C ARG A 170 -10.13 6.43 7.94
N PHE A 171 -9.41 6.01 6.90
CA PHE A 171 -9.96 5.80 5.58
C PHE A 171 -10.49 4.37 5.45
N LEU A 172 -11.71 4.23 4.95
CA LEU A 172 -12.37 2.94 4.73
C LEU A 172 -12.34 2.62 3.23
N PRO A 173 -11.51 1.65 2.77
CA PRO A 173 -11.50 1.24 1.37
C PRO A 173 -12.85 0.69 0.89
N PRO A 174 -13.10 0.63 -0.44
CA PRO A 174 -14.39 0.23 -1.01
C PRO A 174 -14.97 -1.08 -0.46
N TYR A 175 -14.12 -2.07 -0.15
CA TYR A 175 -14.56 -3.36 0.40
C TYR A 175 -15.23 -3.26 1.79
N PHE A 176 -15.15 -2.13 2.50
CA PHE A 176 -15.87 -1.94 3.77
C PHE A 176 -17.38 -1.78 3.59
N PHE A 177 -17.83 -1.40 2.40
CA PHE A 177 -19.24 -1.06 2.15
C PHE A 177 -20.03 -2.22 1.53
N GLY A 178 -19.43 -3.41 1.43
CA GLY A 178 -20.11 -4.68 1.12
C GLY A 178 -20.41 -5.51 2.38
N THR A 179 -21.13 -6.63 2.23
CA THR A 179 -21.78 -7.34 3.35
C THR A 179 -21.23 -8.73 3.69
N SER A 180 -19.99 -9.06 3.34
CA SER A 180 -19.50 -10.47 3.46
C SER A 180 -18.06 -10.60 3.94
N ARG A 181 -17.68 -9.83 4.95
CA ARG A 181 -16.36 -9.93 5.61
C ARG A 181 -16.32 -11.16 6.54
N PRO A 182 -15.44 -12.16 6.31
CA PRO A 182 -15.31 -13.29 7.21
C PRO A 182 -14.79 -12.87 8.60
N SER A 183 -15.00 -13.72 9.61
CA SER A 183 -14.48 -13.51 10.97
C SER A 183 -13.61 -14.68 11.40
N ILE A 184 -12.34 -14.43 11.67
CA ILE A 184 -11.42 -15.44 12.20
C ILE A 184 -11.75 -15.66 13.67
N SER A 185 -12.08 -16.89 14.04
CA SER A 185 -12.34 -17.28 15.43
C SER A 185 -11.08 -17.80 16.12
N SER A 186 -10.28 -18.61 15.43
CA SER A 186 -9.01 -19.12 15.95
C SER A 186 -8.07 -19.58 14.84
N THR A 187 -6.80 -19.74 15.21
CA THR A 187 -5.77 -20.34 14.38
C THR A 187 -5.11 -21.49 15.16
N SER A 188 -4.73 -22.57 14.49
CA SER A 188 -4.15 -23.74 15.18
C SER A 188 -2.76 -23.49 15.78
N ALA A 189 -2.08 -22.42 15.35
CA ALA A 189 -0.80 -21.96 15.88
C ALA A 189 -0.63 -20.46 15.62
N SER A 190 0.12 -19.77 16.48
CA SER A 190 0.52 -18.37 16.30
C SER A 190 1.98 -18.18 15.89
N VAL A 191 2.78 -19.26 15.90
CA VAL A 191 4.18 -19.27 15.49
C VAL A 191 4.37 -20.45 14.55
N LEU A 192 4.85 -20.19 13.33
CA LEU A 192 5.03 -21.20 12.29
C LEU A 192 6.41 -21.10 11.63
N ARG A 193 6.86 -22.23 11.09
CA ARG A 193 7.99 -22.28 10.13
C ARG A 193 7.46 -22.22 8.70
N TYR A 194 8.38 -21.98 7.76
CA TYR A 194 8.08 -22.07 6.32
C TYR A 194 7.58 -23.47 5.96
N HIS A 195 6.72 -23.56 4.94
CA HIS A 195 6.02 -24.78 4.49
C HIS A 195 5.05 -25.45 5.47
N GLU A 196 5.06 -25.11 6.76
CA GLU A 196 4.07 -25.64 7.72
C GLU A 196 2.64 -25.26 7.30
N THR A 197 1.66 -26.05 7.74
CA THR A 197 0.25 -25.78 7.48
C THR A 197 -0.41 -25.16 8.70
N LEU A 198 -1.33 -24.23 8.47
CA LEU A 198 -2.16 -23.60 9.48
C LEU A 198 -3.64 -23.90 9.22
N ASN A 199 -4.36 -24.36 10.23
CA ASN A 199 -5.82 -24.39 10.20
C ASN A 199 -6.35 -23.07 10.78
N ILE A 200 -7.29 -22.45 10.08
CA ILE A 200 -7.93 -21.19 10.47
C ILE A 200 -9.43 -21.49 10.59
N THR A 201 -9.97 -21.39 11.79
CA THR A 201 -11.41 -21.54 12.04
C THR A 201 -12.08 -20.18 11.89
N PHE A 202 -13.16 -20.11 11.12
CA PHE A 202 -13.81 -18.85 10.78
C PHE A 202 -15.33 -18.98 10.62
N SER A 203 -16.01 -17.85 10.64
CA SER A 203 -17.42 -17.74 10.24
C SER A 203 -17.59 -16.83 9.03
N GLY A 204 -18.70 -17.03 8.30
CA GLY A 204 -18.94 -16.38 7.00
C GLY A 204 -18.37 -17.21 5.84
N SER A 205 -18.08 -16.54 4.73
CA SER A 205 -17.46 -17.14 3.54
C SER A 205 -16.02 -16.68 3.42
N ALA A 206 -15.11 -17.57 3.03
CA ALA A 206 -13.73 -17.25 2.70
C ALA A 206 -13.24 -18.23 1.63
N ASP A 207 -12.36 -17.78 0.75
CA ASP A 207 -11.77 -18.54 -0.36
C ASP A 207 -10.25 -18.32 -0.49
N GLY A 208 -9.67 -17.41 0.31
CA GLY A 208 -8.25 -17.08 0.26
C GLY A 208 -7.68 -16.64 1.60
N ALA A 209 -6.36 -16.54 1.64
CA ALA A 209 -5.64 -16.01 2.79
C ALA A 209 -4.39 -15.25 2.34
N VAL A 210 -4.08 -14.15 3.03
CA VAL A 210 -2.95 -13.28 2.72
C VAL A 210 -2.21 -12.92 4.01
N LEU A 211 -0.88 -13.01 3.98
CA LEU A 211 -0.02 -12.43 5.00
C LEU A 211 0.37 -11.01 4.59
N MET A 212 0.13 -10.06 5.48
CA MET A 212 0.56 -8.68 5.36
C MET A 212 1.66 -8.40 6.39
N THR A 213 2.85 -8.01 5.93
CA THR A 213 3.90 -7.54 6.83
C THR A 213 3.53 -6.13 7.35
N PRO A 214 3.65 -5.86 8.66
CA PRO A 214 3.32 -4.56 9.24
C PRO A 214 4.13 -3.43 8.63
N ALA A 215 3.45 -2.34 8.30
CA ALA A 215 4.09 -1.17 7.69
C ALA A 215 5.01 -0.43 8.68
N ALA A 216 6.10 0.13 8.15
CA ALA A 216 6.94 1.10 8.84
C ALA A 216 7.20 2.25 7.87
N VAL A 217 6.52 3.38 8.09
CA VAL A 217 6.38 4.43 7.07
C VAL A 217 6.84 5.77 7.59
N THR A 218 7.76 6.39 6.85
CA THR A 218 8.12 7.80 7.02
C THR A 218 8.54 8.36 5.68
N HIS A 219 8.31 9.66 5.46
CA HIS A 219 8.75 10.34 4.23
C HIS A 219 8.29 9.59 2.96
N GLN A 220 7.03 9.11 2.94
CA GLN A 220 6.44 8.33 1.84
C GLN A 220 7.10 6.98 1.53
N ASN A 221 8.10 6.58 2.33
CA ASN A 221 8.83 5.34 2.20
C ASN A 221 8.28 4.33 3.21
N ASN A 222 7.69 3.25 2.67
CA ASN A 222 7.28 2.10 3.45
C ASN A 222 8.17 0.92 3.08
N MET A 223 9.24 0.71 3.86
CA MET A 223 10.26 -0.30 3.53
C MET A 223 9.85 -1.72 3.92
N ASN A 224 8.75 -1.88 4.66
CA ASN A 224 8.35 -3.16 5.24
C ASN A 224 7.07 -3.74 4.66
N GLN A 225 6.19 -2.93 4.05
CA GLN A 225 4.93 -3.45 3.50
C GLN A 225 5.17 -4.54 2.45
N ARG A 226 4.46 -5.64 2.61
CA ARG A 226 4.47 -6.77 1.69
C ARG A 226 3.17 -7.56 1.86
N ALA A 227 2.57 -7.96 0.76
CA ALA A 227 1.45 -8.89 0.72
C ALA A 227 1.90 -10.21 0.11
N VAL A 228 1.64 -11.32 0.79
CA VAL A 228 1.95 -12.67 0.33
C VAL A 228 0.68 -13.50 0.36
N LYS A 229 0.19 -13.90 -0.82
CA LYS A 229 -0.95 -14.80 -0.94
C LYS A 229 -0.53 -16.21 -0.55
N LEU A 230 -1.30 -16.84 0.32
CA LEU A 230 -1.06 -18.20 0.78
C LEU A 230 -1.77 -19.22 -0.10
N VAL A 231 -1.21 -20.42 -0.17
CA VAL A 231 -1.85 -21.56 -0.84
C VAL A 231 -2.90 -22.14 0.08
N VAL A 232 -4.17 -22.11 -0.34
CA VAL A 232 -5.27 -22.81 0.34
C VAL A 232 -5.22 -24.29 -0.06
N THR A 233 -5.01 -25.17 0.91
CA THR A 233 -4.92 -26.62 0.68
C THR A 233 -6.23 -27.36 0.98
N SER A 234 -7.10 -26.78 1.80
CA SER A 234 -8.48 -27.24 1.99
C SER A 234 -9.36 -26.11 2.52
N ASN A 235 -10.64 -26.14 2.19
CA ASN A 235 -11.64 -25.21 2.72
C ASN A 235 -12.96 -25.98 2.92
N ALA A 236 -13.23 -26.37 4.16
CA ALA A 236 -14.39 -27.19 4.50
C ALA A 236 -14.81 -26.95 5.96
N ASP A 237 -16.10 -27.09 6.26
CA ASP A 237 -16.65 -27.11 7.61
C ASP A 237 -16.23 -25.93 8.51
N GLY A 238 -16.15 -24.72 7.94
CA GLY A 238 -15.74 -23.52 8.68
C GLY A 238 -14.25 -23.46 9.02
N VAL A 239 -13.43 -24.28 8.36
CA VAL A 239 -11.97 -24.31 8.51
C VAL A 239 -11.28 -24.18 7.15
N VAL A 240 -10.43 -23.18 7.03
CA VAL A 240 -9.50 -23.02 5.90
C VAL A 240 -8.12 -23.49 6.34
N ARG A 241 -7.53 -24.42 5.59
CA ARG A 241 -6.14 -24.83 5.75
C ARG A 241 -5.28 -24.16 4.71
N VAL A 242 -4.17 -23.56 5.15
CA VAL A 242 -3.21 -22.88 4.28
C VAL A 242 -1.80 -23.40 4.51
N SER A 243 -0.95 -23.33 3.49
CA SER A 243 0.49 -23.55 3.62
C SER A 243 1.22 -22.22 3.79
N MET A 244 2.14 -22.16 4.75
CA MET A 244 3.01 -21.01 4.96
C MET A 244 3.94 -20.79 3.77
N PRO A 245 4.44 -19.56 3.54
CA PRO A 245 5.32 -19.24 2.42
C PRO A 245 6.53 -20.18 2.35
N PRO A 246 7.13 -20.37 1.17
CA PRO A 246 8.18 -21.38 0.99
C PRO A 246 9.53 -20.96 1.57
N ASN A 247 9.80 -19.66 1.73
CA ASN A 247 11.07 -19.19 2.30
C ASN A 247 11.02 -17.73 2.77
N GLN A 248 12.07 -17.35 3.50
CA GLN A 248 12.29 -16.03 4.08
C GLN A 248 12.44 -14.88 3.07
N TYR A 249 12.77 -15.17 1.81
CA TYR A 249 12.94 -14.15 0.78
C TYR A 249 11.58 -13.68 0.23
N ILE A 250 10.56 -14.54 0.29
CA ILE A 250 9.17 -14.23 -0.05
C ILE A 250 8.46 -13.57 1.13
N ALA A 251 8.55 -14.14 2.33
CA ALA A 251 8.01 -13.54 3.54
C ALA A 251 9.10 -13.50 4.62
N PRO A 252 9.65 -12.32 4.97
CA PRO A 252 10.71 -12.23 5.99
C PRO A 252 10.29 -12.84 7.34
N PRO A 253 11.22 -13.35 8.17
CA PRO A 253 10.89 -13.79 9.52
C PRO A 253 10.35 -12.63 10.36
N GLY A 254 9.38 -12.91 11.24
CA GLY A 254 8.78 -11.89 12.12
C GLY A 254 7.25 -11.90 12.10
N TRP A 255 6.68 -10.82 12.62
CA TRP A 255 5.23 -10.66 12.79
C TRP A 255 4.54 -10.30 11.48
N HIS A 256 3.42 -10.96 11.21
CA HIS A 256 2.57 -10.78 10.04
C HIS A 256 1.12 -10.72 10.49
N MET A 257 0.33 -9.88 9.82
CA MET A 257 -1.13 -9.90 9.91
C MET A 257 -1.67 -10.91 8.89
N LEU A 258 -2.36 -11.94 9.36
CA LEU A 258 -3.11 -12.89 8.54
C LEU A 258 -4.52 -12.34 8.29
N PHE A 259 -4.85 -12.11 7.04
CA PHE A 259 -6.21 -11.84 6.58
C PHE A 259 -6.78 -13.07 5.88
N LEU A 260 -7.99 -13.49 6.27
CA LEU A 260 -8.82 -14.33 5.40
C LEU A 260 -9.53 -13.44 4.38
N MET A 261 -9.71 -13.97 3.18
CA MET A 261 -10.31 -13.27 2.04
C MET A 261 -11.57 -14.00 1.59
N ASN A 262 -12.57 -13.23 1.16
CA ASN A 262 -13.76 -13.69 0.43
C ASN A 262 -13.81 -12.91 -0.88
N GLY A 263 -13.24 -13.47 -1.95
CA GLY A 263 -12.88 -12.70 -3.13
C GLY A 263 -11.99 -11.51 -2.75
N ASP A 264 -12.44 -10.29 -3.05
CA ASP A 264 -11.70 -9.05 -2.76
C ASP A 264 -11.94 -8.48 -1.35
N VAL A 265 -12.72 -9.18 -0.52
CA VAL A 265 -13.18 -8.67 0.78
C VAL A 265 -12.39 -9.32 1.93
N PRO A 266 -11.58 -8.55 2.69
CA PRO A 266 -10.83 -9.09 3.82
C PRO A 266 -11.71 -9.30 5.07
N CYS A 267 -11.26 -10.20 5.94
CA CYS A 267 -11.89 -10.48 7.23
C CYS A 267 -12.00 -9.23 8.11
N LEU A 268 -12.93 -9.26 9.07
CA LEU A 268 -13.23 -8.12 9.97
C LEU A 268 -11.99 -7.65 10.75
N GLN A 269 -11.16 -8.59 11.17
CA GLN A 269 -9.95 -8.38 11.96
C GLN A 269 -8.91 -9.43 11.57
N ALA A 270 -7.67 -9.03 11.35
CA ALA A 270 -6.55 -9.92 11.10
C ALA A 270 -6.12 -10.67 12.37
N SER A 271 -5.62 -11.88 12.19
CA SER A 271 -4.91 -12.62 13.24
C SER A 271 -3.41 -12.35 13.14
N TRP A 272 -2.72 -12.18 14.27
CA TRP A 272 -1.27 -12.02 14.29
C TRP A 272 -0.59 -13.38 14.29
N LEU A 273 0.37 -13.56 13.38
CA LEU A 273 1.23 -14.75 13.30
C LEU A 273 2.69 -14.34 13.28
N ARG A 274 3.58 -15.22 13.75
CA ARG A 274 5.02 -15.03 13.68
C ARG A 274 5.68 -16.14 12.86
N LEU A 275 6.37 -15.76 11.78
CA LEU A 275 7.22 -16.67 11.02
C LEU A 275 8.60 -16.77 11.64
N ARG A 276 9.14 -17.99 11.75
CA ARG A 276 10.51 -18.29 12.17
C ARG A 276 11.19 -19.27 11.19
N LEU A 277 12.51 -19.29 11.23
CA LEU A 277 13.34 -20.27 10.52
C LEU A 277 13.19 -21.67 11.12
#